data_AF-A0A957FIU9-F1
#
_entry.id   AF-A0A957FIU9-F1
#
_cell.length_a   1.000
_cell.length_b   1.000
_cell.length_c   1.000
_cell.angle_alpha   90.00
_cell.angle_beta   90.00
_cell.angle_gamma   90.00
#
_symmetry.space_group_name_H-M   'P 1'
#
loop_
_entity.id
_entity.type
_entity.pdbx_description
1 polymer ?
#
loop_
_entity_poly.entity_id
_entity_poly.type
_entity_poly.pdbx_seq_one_letter_code
_entity_poly.pdbx_strand_id
1 'polypeptide(L)'
;LFVHLYEETADFLLQTIRQAVHSRATLPQQMAVGIQAYVNIAVYEPAVVQLLLVGGVGAVLSLSAKRIEFRERLADIWQWPLEQALQRGLIAQQNTRRVAEALAGAFDEVVLHLLNHPQPELEAATAVHDMAQFALRAVGYSG
;
A
#
# COMPACT_ATOMS: atom_id res chain seq x y z
N LEU A 1 19.30 -15.61 7.40
CA LEU A 1 17.95 -16.22 7.38
C LEU A 1 16.86 -15.17 7.55
N PHE A 2 16.78 -14.44 8.67
CA PHE A 2 15.71 -13.46 8.91
C PHE A 2 15.64 -12.30 7.90
N VAL A 3 16.78 -11.74 7.51
CA VAL A 3 16.85 -10.69 6.46
C VAL A 3 16.35 -11.20 5.12
N HIS A 4 16.72 -12.43 4.75
CA HIS A 4 16.32 -13.02 3.47
C HIS A 4 14.81 -13.30 3.43
N LEU A 5 14.26 -13.85 4.51
CA LEU A 5 12.81 -14.03 4.65
C LEU A 5 12.06 -12.68 4.54
N TYR A 6 12.60 -11.63 5.17
CA TYR A 6 12.03 -10.29 5.06
C TYR A 6 12.01 -9.80 3.61
N GLU A 7 13.12 -9.95 2.89
CA GLU A 7 13.23 -9.56 1.48
C GLU A 7 12.26 -10.32 0.58
N GLU A 8 12.20 -11.66 0.69
CA GLU A 8 11.27 -12.48 -0.09
C GLU A 8 9.81 -12.09 0.17
N THR A 9 9.48 -11.87 1.43
CA THR A 9 8.13 -11.47 1.86
C THR A 9 7.78 -10.07 1.35
N ALA A 10 8.72 -9.13 1.42
CA ALA A 10 8.58 -7.79 0.88
C ALA A 10 8.38 -7.83 -0.64
N ASP A 11 9.20 -8.61 -1.35
CA ASP A 11 9.12 -8.77 -2.80
C ASP A 11 7.78 -9.36 -3.23
N PHE A 12 7.30 -10.40 -2.55
CA PHE A 12 5.99 -11.00 -2.78
C PHE A 12 4.85 -9.98 -2.63
N LEU A 13 4.82 -9.24 -1.52
CA LEU A 13 3.79 -8.23 -1.28
C LEU A 13 3.81 -7.13 -2.35
N LEU A 14 5.00 -6.55 -2.58
CA LEU A 14 5.19 -5.45 -3.53
C LEU A 14 4.84 -5.88 -4.95
N GLN A 15 5.23 -7.09 -5.35
CA GLN A 15 4.91 -7.61 -6.68
C GLN A 15 3.41 -7.81 -6.84
N THR A 16 2.72 -8.37 -5.84
CA THR A 16 1.28 -8.60 -5.88
C THR A 16 0.50 -7.29 -6.02
N ILE A 17 0.83 -6.27 -5.20
CA ILE A 17 0.17 -4.96 -5.30
C ILE A 17 0.47 -4.31 -6.66
N ARG A 18 1.73 -4.34 -7.10
CA ARG A 18 2.13 -3.75 -8.39
C ARG A 18 1.40 -4.39 -9.56
N GLN A 19 1.30 -5.71 -9.59
CA GLN A 19 0.56 -6.44 -10.63
C GLN A 19 -0.92 -6.06 -10.63
N ALA A 20 -1.54 -5.96 -9.45
CA ALA A 20 -2.92 -5.51 -9.34
C ALA A 20 -3.09 -4.10 -9.90
N VAL A 21 -2.28 -3.13 -9.48
CA VAL A 21 -2.31 -1.75 -9.99
C VAL A 21 -2.15 -1.73 -11.51
N HIS A 22 -1.17 -2.43 -12.07
CA HIS A 22 -0.93 -2.44 -13.52
C HIS A 22 -2.01 -3.17 -14.33
N SER A 23 -2.85 -3.99 -13.70
CA SER A 23 -3.94 -4.69 -14.39
C SER A 23 -5.11 -3.78 -14.80
N ARG A 24 -5.12 -2.52 -14.35
CA ARG A 24 -6.21 -1.56 -14.58
C ARG A 24 -5.74 -0.31 -15.29
N ALA A 25 -6.66 0.33 -16.01
CA ALA A 25 -6.34 1.46 -16.89
C ALA A 25 -6.63 2.84 -16.27
N THR A 26 -7.57 2.92 -15.32
CA THR A 26 -8.01 4.19 -14.72
C THR A 26 -7.55 4.31 -13.28
N LEU A 27 -7.24 5.53 -12.83
CA LEU A 27 -6.76 5.78 -11.47
C LEU A 27 -7.71 5.19 -10.39
N PRO A 28 -9.05 5.37 -10.46
CA PRO A 28 -9.95 4.77 -9.47
C PRO A 28 -9.84 3.25 -9.41
N GLN A 29 -9.77 2.58 -10.56
CA GLN A 29 -9.65 1.13 -10.61
C GLN A 29 -8.28 0.67 -10.10
N GLN A 30 -7.21 1.36 -10.49
CA GLN A 30 -5.83 1.09 -10.06
C GLN A 30 -5.70 1.17 -8.54
N MET A 31 -6.23 2.24 -7.93
CA MET A 31 -6.24 2.41 -6.48
C MET A 31 -7.05 1.30 -5.79
N ALA A 32 -8.28 1.06 -6.25
CA ALA A 32 -9.15 0.06 -5.64
C ALA A 32 -8.54 -1.35 -5.67
N VAL A 33 -8.01 -1.81 -6.80
CA VAL A 33 -7.44 -3.17 -6.89
C VAL A 33 -6.10 -3.30 -6.20
N GLY A 34 -5.27 -2.25 -6.20
CA GLY A 34 -4.00 -2.24 -5.45
C GLY A 34 -4.26 -2.34 -3.94
N ILE A 35 -5.20 -1.55 -3.44
CA ILE A 35 -5.62 -1.57 -2.03
C ILE A 35 -6.25 -2.92 -1.68
N GLN A 36 -7.13 -3.46 -2.53
CA GLN A 36 -7.71 -4.79 -2.33
C GLN A 36 -6.64 -5.87 -2.25
N ALA A 37 -5.63 -5.84 -3.12
CA ALA A 37 -4.53 -6.78 -3.08
C ALA A 37 -3.75 -6.70 -1.76
N TYR A 38 -3.51 -5.49 -1.26
CA TYR A 38 -2.84 -5.29 0.01
C TYR A 38 -3.70 -5.83 1.18
N VAL A 39 -4.96 -5.43 1.25
CA VAL A 39 -5.89 -5.87 2.30
C VAL A 39 -6.06 -7.39 2.28
N ASN A 40 -6.17 -8.02 1.11
CA ASN A 40 -6.26 -9.47 1.01
C ASN A 40 -5.04 -10.16 1.62
N ILE A 41 -3.83 -9.67 1.35
CA ILE A 41 -2.62 -10.25 1.95
C ILE A 41 -2.62 -10.04 3.46
N ALA A 42 -3.08 -8.88 3.95
CA ALA A 42 -3.19 -8.65 5.39
C ALA A 42 -4.18 -9.62 6.06
N VAL A 43 -5.30 -9.91 5.40
CA VAL A 43 -6.35 -10.80 5.91
C VAL A 43 -5.91 -12.27 5.88
N TYR A 44 -5.40 -12.73 4.74
CA TYR A 44 -5.10 -14.16 4.52
C TYR A 44 -3.69 -14.56 4.94
N GLU A 45 -2.74 -13.62 4.96
CA GLU A 45 -1.34 -13.83 5.32
C GLU A 45 -0.88 -12.77 6.37
N PRO A 46 -1.54 -12.66 7.53
CA PRO A 46 -1.29 -11.58 8.49
C PRO A 46 0.16 -11.52 8.99
N ALA A 47 0.83 -12.68 9.09
CA ALA A 47 2.23 -12.77 9.50
C ALA A 47 3.18 -12.05 8.53
N VAL A 48 2.88 -12.08 7.22
CA VAL A 48 3.64 -11.37 6.18
C VAL A 48 3.59 -9.88 6.45
N VAL A 49 2.40 -9.33 6.64
CA VAL A 49 2.22 -7.88 6.82
C VAL A 49 2.73 -7.42 8.18
N GLN A 50 2.53 -8.21 9.24
CA GLN A 50 3.09 -7.92 10.58
C GLN A 50 4.61 -7.86 10.56
N LEU A 51 5.28 -8.78 9.86
CA LEU A 51 6.74 -8.77 9.72
C LEU A 51 7.23 -7.48 9.05
N LEU A 52 6.56 -7.05 7.98
CA LEU A 52 6.95 -5.90 7.19
C LEU A 52 6.68 -4.56 7.90
N LEU A 53 5.52 -4.43 8.55
CA LEU A 53 5.07 -3.17 9.16
C LEU A 53 5.55 -2.99 10.60
N VAL A 54 5.49 -4.05 11.42
CA VAL A 54 5.78 -4.02 12.87
C VAL A 54 7.18 -4.58 13.16
N GLY A 55 7.54 -5.70 12.52
CA GLY A 55 8.76 -6.46 12.84
C GLY A 55 10.08 -5.71 12.69
N GLY A 56 10.12 -4.63 11.90
CA GLY A 56 11.31 -3.79 11.74
C GLY A 56 11.49 -2.69 12.80
N VAL A 57 10.49 -2.44 13.67
CA VAL A 57 10.52 -1.37 14.67
C VAL A 57 10.84 -1.96 16.04
N GLY A 58 12.14 -2.03 16.35
CA GLY A 58 12.62 -2.22 17.74
C GLY A 58 13.42 -3.49 18.01
N ALA A 59 13.28 -4.56 17.22
CA ALA A 59 13.91 -5.84 17.54
C ALA A 59 15.28 -6.08 16.91
N VAL A 60 15.53 -5.57 15.68
CA VAL A 60 16.75 -5.88 14.94
C VAL A 60 17.22 -4.69 14.09
N LEU A 61 18.33 -4.04 14.49
CA LEU A 61 18.91 -2.90 13.76
C LEU A 61 19.20 -3.21 12.28
N SER A 62 19.55 -4.47 11.95
CA SER A 62 19.85 -4.88 10.57
C SER A 62 18.64 -4.83 9.63
N LEU A 63 17.42 -4.75 10.15
CA LEU A 63 16.20 -4.64 9.34
C LEU A 63 15.73 -3.20 9.15
N SER A 64 16.29 -2.24 9.89
CA SER A 64 15.89 -0.84 9.78
C SER A 64 16.07 -0.31 8.36
N ALA A 65 17.22 -0.59 7.74
CA ALA A 65 17.51 -0.24 6.35
C ALA A 65 16.56 -0.95 5.37
N LYS A 66 16.27 -2.23 5.61
CA LYS A 66 15.37 -3.02 4.76
C LYS A 66 13.92 -2.55 4.84
N ARG A 67 13.48 -2.10 6.01
CA ARG A 67 12.16 -1.49 6.19
C ARG A 67 12.05 -0.16 5.46
N ILE A 68 13.09 0.68 5.50
CA ILE A 68 13.12 1.92 4.73
C ILE A 68 13.03 1.57 3.24
N GLU A 69 13.87 0.66 2.75
CA GLU A 69 13.85 0.20 1.35
C GLU A 69 12.46 -0.32 0.92
N PHE A 70 11.83 -1.15 1.76
CA PHE A 70 10.48 -1.66 1.52
C PHE A 70 9.45 -0.51 1.38
N ARG A 71 9.45 0.45 2.31
CA ARG A 71 8.49 1.58 2.25
C ARG A 71 8.72 2.47 1.03
N GLU A 72 9.98 2.73 0.68
CA GLU A 72 10.31 3.50 -0.53
C GLU A 72 9.72 2.81 -1.77
N ARG A 73 9.92 1.49 -1.88
CA ARG A 73 9.39 0.69 -2.99
C ARG A 73 7.87 0.57 -2.98
N LEU A 74 7.23 0.59 -1.81
CA LEU A 74 5.77 0.61 -1.68
C LEU A 74 5.22 1.96 -2.17
N ALA A 75 5.84 3.07 -1.78
CA ALA A 75 5.47 4.40 -2.26
C ALA A 75 5.61 4.50 -3.79
N ASP A 76 6.64 3.90 -4.40
CA ASP A 76 6.81 3.90 -5.86
C ASP A 76 5.60 3.28 -6.58
N ILE A 77 4.98 2.25 -6.01
CA ILE A 77 3.80 1.59 -6.61
C ILE A 77 2.62 2.57 -6.69
N TRP A 78 2.42 3.39 -5.66
CA TRP A 78 1.35 4.39 -5.63
C TRP A 78 1.69 5.65 -6.43
N GLN A 79 2.98 5.99 -6.55
CA GLN A 79 3.44 7.15 -7.30
C GLN A 79 3.16 7.00 -8.80
N TRP A 80 3.42 5.82 -9.38
CA TRP A 80 3.24 5.58 -10.81
C TRP A 80 1.84 5.96 -11.34
N PRO A 81 0.71 5.46 -10.79
CA PRO A 81 -0.61 5.83 -11.29
C PRO A 81 -0.94 7.32 -11.06
N LEU A 82 -0.38 7.95 -10.01
CA LEU A 82 -0.54 9.38 -9.75
C LEU A 82 0.16 10.24 -10.80
N GLU A 83 1.37 9.86 -11.22
CA GLU A 83 2.09 10.56 -12.29
C GLU A 83 1.31 10.50 -13.61
N GLN A 84 0.79 9.34 -13.96
CA GLN A 84 -0.01 9.17 -15.18
C GLN A 84 -1.30 9.98 -15.14
N ALA A 85 -1.96 10.05 -13.99
CA ALA A 85 -3.16 10.86 -13.80
C ALA A 85 -2.86 12.36 -13.83
N LEU A 86 -1.74 12.80 -13.24
CA LEU A 86 -1.30 14.20 -13.25
C LEU A 86 -0.99 14.67 -14.66
N GLN A 87 -0.26 13.87 -15.44
CA GLN A 87 0.06 14.17 -16.85
C GLN A 87 -1.19 14.34 -17.71
N ARG A 88 -2.26 13.61 -17.38
CA ARG A 88 -3.57 13.69 -18.05
C ARG A 88 -4.48 14.79 -17.50
N GLY A 89 -4.06 15.53 -16.48
CA GLY A 89 -4.86 16.56 -15.83
C GLY A 89 -6.08 16.02 -15.06
N LEU A 90 -6.03 14.76 -14.60
CA LEU A 90 -7.14 14.10 -13.90
C LEU A 90 -7.12 14.28 -12.38
N ILE A 91 -6.02 14.81 -11.84
CA ILE A 91 -5.83 15.10 -10.41
C ILE A 91 -5.25 16.50 -10.24
N ALA A 92 -5.37 17.06 -9.03
CA ALA A 92 -4.83 18.37 -8.71
C ALA A 92 -3.29 18.41 -8.83
N GLN A 93 -2.75 19.59 -9.17
CA GLN A 93 -1.30 19.82 -9.24
C GLN A 93 -0.69 19.69 -7.84
N GLN A 94 0.20 18.71 -7.68
CA GLN A 94 0.84 18.38 -6.40
C GLN A 94 2.08 17.51 -6.63
N ASN A 95 2.92 17.39 -5.61
CA ASN A 95 4.09 16.52 -5.65
C ASN A 95 3.64 15.05 -5.48
N THR A 96 3.61 14.30 -6.58
CA THR A 96 3.14 12.90 -6.62
C THR A 96 3.96 11.98 -5.71
N ARG A 97 5.27 12.25 -5.52
CA ARG A 97 6.10 11.50 -4.57
C ARG A 97 5.61 11.66 -3.13
N ARG A 98 5.43 12.90 -2.68
CA ARG A 98 4.98 13.18 -1.30
C ARG A 98 3.58 12.65 -1.03
N VAL A 99 2.71 12.70 -2.03
CA VAL A 99 1.37 12.12 -1.94
C VAL A 99 1.44 10.60 -1.86
N ALA A 100 2.27 9.94 -2.67
CA ALA A 100 2.44 8.49 -2.62
C ALA A 100 2.99 8.01 -1.27
N GLU A 101 3.96 8.72 -0.69
CA GLU A 101 4.47 8.46 0.66
C GLU A 101 3.37 8.60 1.73
N ALA A 102 2.55 9.65 1.64
CA ALA A 102 1.45 9.89 2.56
C ALA A 102 0.35 8.82 2.44
N LEU A 103 -0.01 8.43 1.21
CA LEU A 103 -0.97 7.36 0.97
C LEU A 103 -0.46 6.01 1.48
N ALA A 104 0.81 5.67 1.21
CA ALA A 104 1.42 4.45 1.74
C ALA A 104 1.33 4.40 3.27
N GLY A 105 1.71 5.48 3.95
CA GLY A 105 1.60 5.55 5.42
C GLY A 105 0.16 5.47 5.93
N ALA A 106 -0.79 6.14 5.27
CA ALA A 106 -2.20 6.06 5.64
C ALA A 106 -2.76 4.64 5.44
N PHE A 107 -2.35 3.95 4.37
CA PHE A 107 -2.77 2.59 4.10
C PHE A 107 -2.18 1.59 5.09
N ASP A 108 -0.89 1.73 5.42
CA ASP A 108 -0.23 0.93 6.45
C ASP A 108 -0.98 1.01 7.77
N GLU A 109 -1.42 2.21 8.19
CA GLU A 109 -2.15 2.42 9.44
C GLU A 109 -3.53 1.73 9.45
N VAL A 110 -4.28 1.82 8.35
CA VAL A 110 -5.58 1.13 8.23
C VAL A 110 -5.39 -0.38 8.21
N VAL A 111 -4.39 -0.88 7.48
CA VAL A 111 -4.06 -2.30 7.41
C VAL A 111 -3.63 -2.83 8.78
N LEU A 112 -2.83 -2.07 9.54
CA LEU A 112 -2.46 -2.43 10.92
C LEU A 112 -3.67 -2.51 11.85
N HIS A 113 -4.62 -1.57 11.74
CA HIS A 113 -5.86 -1.66 12.51
C HIS A 113 -6.68 -2.89 12.12
N LEU A 114 -6.78 -3.19 10.82
CA LEU A 114 -7.50 -4.36 10.32
C LEU A 114 -6.90 -5.66 10.85
N LEU A 115 -5.56 -5.79 10.86
CA LEU A 115 -4.83 -6.95 11.40
C LEU A 115 -5.13 -7.21 12.89
N ASN A 116 -5.45 -6.17 13.64
CA ASN A 116 -5.77 -6.26 15.07
C ASN A 116 -7.28 -6.40 15.33
N HIS A 117 -8.11 -6.38 14.28
CA HIS A 117 -9.56 -6.56 14.41
C HIS A 117 -9.90 -8.03 14.70
N PRO A 118 -10.88 -8.34 15.56
CA PRO A 118 -11.27 -9.73 15.85
C PRO A 118 -11.84 -10.49 14.65
N GLN A 119 -12.40 -9.77 13.66
CA GLN A 119 -13.04 -10.32 12.47
C GLN A 119 -12.62 -9.50 11.23
N PRO A 120 -11.37 -9.61 10.78
CA PRO A 120 -10.83 -8.74 9.72
C PRO A 120 -11.52 -8.97 8.37
N GLU A 121 -11.98 -10.20 8.10
CA GLU A 121 -12.71 -10.59 6.88
C GLU A 121 -13.97 -9.71 6.65
N LEU A 122 -14.69 -9.39 7.73
CA LEU A 122 -15.96 -8.66 7.66
C LEU A 122 -15.76 -7.18 7.36
N GLU A 123 -14.64 -6.62 7.82
CA GLU A 123 -14.30 -5.20 7.66
C GLU A 123 -13.48 -4.93 6.40
N ALA A 124 -12.86 -5.97 5.81
CA ALA A 124 -11.96 -5.85 4.67
C ALA A 124 -12.58 -5.09 3.49
N ALA A 125 -13.82 -5.42 3.12
CA ALA A 125 -14.50 -4.76 1.99
C ALA A 125 -14.74 -3.26 2.26
N THR A 126 -15.15 -2.91 3.49
CA THR A 126 -15.36 -1.53 3.92
C THR A 126 -14.05 -0.77 3.93
N ALA A 127 -12.99 -1.34 4.50
CA ALA A 127 -11.65 -0.73 4.52
C ALA A 127 -11.14 -0.42 3.11
N VAL A 128 -11.26 -1.38 2.18
CA VAL A 128 -10.86 -1.17 0.78
C VAL A 128 -11.63 -0.02 0.14
N HIS A 129 -12.95 0.02 0.33
CA HIS A 129 -13.80 1.08 -0.21
C HIS A 129 -13.39 2.45 0.33
N ASP A 130 -13.28 2.57 1.65
CA ASP A 130 -13.00 3.84 2.32
C ASP A 130 -11.59 4.36 2.00
N MET A 131 -10.59 3.47 1.98
CA MET A 131 -9.22 3.81 1.60
C MET A 131 -9.14 4.30 0.14
N ALA A 132 -9.82 3.62 -0.79
CA ALA A 132 -9.84 4.02 -2.20
C ALA A 132 -10.52 5.38 -2.39
N GLN A 133 -11.66 5.59 -1.73
CA GLN A 133 -12.38 6.86 -1.75
C GLN A 133 -11.56 7.99 -1.12
N PHE A 134 -10.89 7.72 0.01
CA PHE A 134 -9.96 8.66 0.63
C PHE A 134 -8.84 9.05 -0.34
N ALA A 135 -8.19 8.09 -0.98
CA ALA A 135 -7.09 8.33 -1.90
C ALA A 135 -7.50 9.25 -3.07
N LEU A 136 -8.66 8.97 -3.68
CA LEU A 136 -9.19 9.77 -4.79
C LEU A 136 -9.54 11.21 -4.36
N ARG A 137 -10.10 11.40 -3.17
CA ARG A 137 -10.36 12.73 -2.62
C ARG A 137 -9.07 13.46 -2.29
N ALA A 138 -8.11 12.79 -1.67
CA ALA A 138 -6.83 13.37 -1.26
C ALA A 138 -6.04 13.91 -2.45
N VAL A 139 -6.12 13.25 -3.60
CA VAL A 139 -5.44 13.70 -4.82
C VAL A 139 -6.26 14.72 -5.63
N GLY A 140 -7.49 15.02 -5.23
CA GLY A 140 -8.39 15.89 -5.99
C GLY A 140 -8.75 15.32 -7.36
N TYR A 141 -9.08 14.03 -7.43
CA TYR A 141 -9.48 13.38 -8.68
C TYR A 141 -10.75 14.01 -9.26
N SER A 142 -10.73 14.32 -10.56
CA SER A 142 -11.81 15.04 -11.25
C SER A 142 -12.29 14.39 -12.55
N GLY A 143 -11.83 13.16 -12.85
CA GLY A 143 -12.23 12.41 -14.05
C GLY A 143 -13.25 11.32 -13.76
#